data_AF-A0A7Y4VYA6-F1
#
_entry.id   AF-A0A7Y4VYA6-F1
#
_cell.length_a   1.000
_cell.length_b   1.000
_cell.length_c   1.000
_cell.angle_alpha   90.00
_cell.angle_beta   90.00
_cell.angle_gamma   90.00
#
_symmetry.space_group_name_H-M   'P 1'
#
loop_
_entity.id
_entity.type
_entity.pdbx_description
1 polymer ?
#
loop_
_entity_poly.entity_id
_entity_poly.type
_entity_poly.pdbx_seq_one_letter_code
_entity_poly.pdbx_strand_id
1 'polypeptide(L)'
;MQFRSLALILGAAGAIGASVAARPAPDAGPPLPILQGGPPADSVSRLRDSLVRAVRQSIQGREGLPAESVYKNLKIFKNFRAGQLLGLMNIGFGRSLGVGCDHCHVVGEWDKDDKQQKQIARDMWAMVGTINTELLPKIQNLKGQPPQSPTVNCTTCHRGQVKPALNLPSP
;
A
#
# COMPACT_ATOMS: atom_id res chain seq x y z
N MET A 1 -49.26 46.96 -53.00
CA MET A 1 -49.38 45.62 -52.38
C MET A 1 -48.16 45.49 -51.45
N GLN A 2 -48.29 45.79 -50.15
CA GLN A 2 -48.75 44.86 -49.09
C GLN A 2 -47.86 43.60 -49.03
N PHE A 3 -47.33 43.10 -47.91
CA PHE A 3 -47.41 43.38 -46.47
C PHE A 3 -46.45 42.35 -45.81
N ARG A 4 -45.90 42.68 -44.62
CA ARG A 4 -45.56 41.74 -43.51
C ARG A 4 -44.40 40.75 -43.75
N SER A 5 -43.66 40.23 -42.77
CA SER A 5 -43.38 40.43 -41.34
C SER A 5 -42.39 39.30 -41.00
N LEU A 6 -41.47 39.51 -40.04
CA LEU A 6 -40.98 38.57 -39.00
C LEU A 6 -39.57 39.06 -38.60
N ALA A 7 -39.43 39.72 -37.46
CA ALA A 7 -39.44 39.21 -36.09
C ALA A 7 -38.02 38.94 -35.58
N LEU A 8 -37.62 39.79 -34.63
CA LEU A 8 -36.50 39.64 -33.71
C LEU A 8 -36.44 38.24 -33.10
N ILE A 9 -35.23 37.68 -33.00
CA ILE A 9 -34.82 36.88 -31.83
C ILE A 9 -33.39 37.28 -31.47
N LEU A 10 -33.25 38.12 -30.43
CA LEU A 10 -32.01 38.31 -29.69
C LEU A 10 -31.75 37.00 -28.91
N GLY A 11 -30.81 36.18 -29.37
CA GLY A 11 -30.31 35.03 -28.63
C GLY A 11 -29.33 35.49 -27.56
N ALA A 12 -29.73 35.36 -26.28
CA ALA A 12 -28.86 35.59 -25.14
C ALA A 12 -27.74 34.53 -25.08
N ALA A 13 -26.49 35.00 -25.07
CA ALA A 13 -25.32 34.19 -24.80
C ALA A 13 -25.25 33.84 -23.30
N GLY A 14 -25.84 32.70 -22.92
CA GLY A 14 -25.67 32.11 -21.60
C GLY A 14 -24.44 31.20 -21.58
N ALA A 15 -23.38 31.62 -20.89
CA ALA A 15 -22.20 30.81 -20.63
C ALA A 15 -22.58 29.59 -19.76
N ILE A 16 -22.54 28.40 -20.36
CA ILE A 16 -22.69 27.13 -19.64
C ILE A 16 -21.32 26.81 -19.03
N GLY A 17 -21.12 27.23 -17.78
CA GLY A 17 -20.00 26.78 -16.96
C GLY A 17 -20.17 25.30 -16.62
N ALA A 18 -19.40 24.43 -17.28
CA ALA A 18 -19.30 23.03 -16.92
C ALA A 18 -18.58 22.89 -15.56
N SER A 19 -19.35 22.69 -14.50
CA SER A 19 -18.81 22.27 -13.21
C SER A 19 -18.32 20.83 -13.34
N VAL A 20 -17.00 20.65 -13.40
CA VAL A 20 -16.37 19.33 -13.25
C VAL A 20 -16.49 18.95 -11.78
N ALA A 21 -17.54 18.20 -11.44
CA ALA A 21 -17.65 17.58 -10.14
C ALA A 21 -16.45 16.65 -9.93
N ALA A 22 -15.65 16.94 -8.89
CA ALA A 22 -14.56 16.09 -8.47
C ALA A 22 -15.11 14.70 -8.14
N ARG A 23 -14.56 13.66 -8.79
CA ARG A 23 -14.92 12.27 -8.48
C ARG A 23 -14.48 11.96 -7.04
N PRO A 24 -15.33 11.37 -6.19
CA PRO A 24 -14.92 10.95 -4.87
C PRO A 24 -13.77 9.94 -4.99
N ALA A 25 -12.78 10.06 -4.10
CA ALA A 25 -11.71 9.08 -3.98
C ALA A 25 -12.32 7.69 -3.71
N PRO A 26 -11.77 6.60 -4.26
CA PRO A 26 -12.28 5.27 -3.98
C PRO A 26 -12.20 5.00 -2.47
N ASP A 27 -13.30 4.51 -1.92
CA ASP A 27 -13.42 4.18 -0.51
C ASP A 27 -12.22 3.33 -0.08
N ALA A 28 -11.52 3.82 0.94
CA ALA A 28 -10.52 3.00 1.61
C ALA A 28 -11.25 1.75 2.10
N GLY A 29 -10.91 0.60 1.50
CA GLY A 29 -11.49 -0.68 1.86
C GLY A 29 -11.45 -0.91 3.37
N PRO A 30 -12.28 -1.83 3.89
CA PRO A 30 -12.46 -2.01 5.32
C PRO A 30 -11.10 -2.16 6.02
N PRO A 31 -10.92 -1.54 7.20
CA PRO A 31 -9.69 -1.69 7.96
C PRO A 31 -9.41 -3.18 8.17
N LEU A 32 -8.17 -3.60 7.87
CA LEU A 32 -7.75 -4.98 8.07
C LEU A 32 -8.10 -5.40 9.51
N PRO A 33 -8.75 -6.57 9.72
CA PRO A 33 -9.09 -7.03 11.05
C PRO A 33 -7.84 -7.07 11.93
N ILE A 34 -7.89 -6.38 13.07
CA ILE A 34 -6.85 -6.48 14.10
C ILE A 34 -7.04 -7.85 14.75
N LEU A 35 -6.24 -8.84 14.35
CA LEU A 35 -6.15 -10.12 15.06
C LEU A 35 -5.55 -9.87 16.45
N GLN A 36 -6.42 -9.66 17.45
CA GLN A 36 -6.03 -9.63 18.86
C GLN A 36 -5.87 -11.08 19.35
N GLY A 37 -4.69 -11.42 19.88
CA GLY A 37 -4.41 -12.74 20.47
C GLY A 37 -3.23 -13.52 19.86
N GLY A 38 -2.12 -12.84 19.55
CA GLY A 38 -0.87 -13.52 19.15
C GLY A 38 -0.08 -14.06 20.36
N PRO A 39 0.86 -15.02 20.13
CA PRO A 39 1.81 -15.45 21.17
C PRO A 39 2.60 -14.25 21.73
N PRO A 40 3.20 -14.36 22.94
CA PRO A 40 3.95 -13.28 23.56
C PRO A 40 4.95 -12.70 22.57
N ALA A 41 4.93 -11.38 22.39
CA ALA A 41 5.81 -10.69 21.46
C ALA A 41 7.27 -11.06 21.78
N ASP A 42 7.96 -11.72 20.85
CA ASP A 42 9.40 -11.95 20.96
C ASP A 42 10.17 -10.62 20.97
N SER A 43 11.48 -10.68 21.25
CA SER A 43 12.31 -9.47 21.31
C SER A 43 12.27 -8.66 20.00
N VAL A 44 12.15 -9.34 18.86
CA VAL A 44 12.06 -8.71 17.54
C VAL A 44 10.74 -7.95 17.37
N SER A 45 9.63 -8.55 17.80
CA SER A 45 8.30 -7.95 17.74
C SER A 45 8.21 -6.74 18.65
N ARG A 46 8.78 -6.81 19.86
CA ARG A 46 8.86 -5.66 20.77
C ARG A 46 9.68 -4.51 20.19
N LEU A 47 10.80 -4.82 19.52
CA LEU A 47 11.62 -3.83 18.83
C LEU A 47 10.82 -3.14 17.72
N ARG A 48 10.15 -3.91 16.86
CA ARG A 48 9.29 -3.35 15.80
C ARG A 48 8.20 -2.44 16.37
N ASP A 49 7.48 -2.90 17.39
CA ASP A 49 6.38 -2.12 17.97
C ASP A 49 6.87 -0.80 18.59
N SER A 50 8.06 -0.82 19.21
CA SER A 50 8.69 0.40 19.71
C SER A 50 9.04 1.38 18.59
N LEU A 51 9.66 0.89 17.52
CA LEU A 51 10.05 1.73 16.38
C LEU A 51 8.82 2.26 15.62
N VAL A 52 7.75 1.46 15.49
CA VAL A 52 6.48 1.91 14.91
C VAL A 52 5.87 3.03 15.74
N ARG A 53 5.86 2.93 17.07
CA ARG A 53 5.39 4.02 17.93
C ARG A 53 6.21 5.29 17.74
N ALA A 54 7.54 5.17 17.69
CA ALA A 54 8.42 6.31 17.46
C ALA A 54 8.18 6.99 16.10
N VAL A 55 8.09 6.20 15.02
CA VAL A 55 7.79 6.75 13.69
C VAL A 55 6.40 7.34 13.63
N ARG A 56 5.39 6.69 14.23
CA ARG A 56 4.02 7.24 14.31
C ARG A 56 4.00 8.61 14.99
N GLN A 57 4.73 8.76 16.09
CA GLN A 57 4.84 10.05 16.78
C GLN A 57 5.47 11.13 15.86
N SER A 58 6.48 10.78 15.06
CA SER A 58 7.11 11.73 14.12
C SER A 58 6.21 12.20 12.98
N ILE A 59 5.14 11.47 12.68
CA ILE A 59 4.17 11.77 11.62
C ILE A 59 2.80 12.20 12.17
N GLN A 60 2.69 12.48 13.47
CA GLN A 60 1.42 12.80 14.11
C GLN A 60 0.68 13.93 13.37
N GLY A 61 -0.58 13.68 13.01
CA GLY A 61 -1.42 14.61 12.26
C GLY A 61 -1.19 14.60 10.74
N ARG A 62 -0.24 13.80 10.24
CA ARG A 62 0.11 13.66 8.81
C ARG A 62 -0.13 12.24 8.28
N GLU A 63 -0.71 11.35 9.07
CA GLU A 63 -0.91 9.93 8.72
C GLU A 63 -1.78 9.74 7.47
N GLY A 64 -2.73 10.66 7.25
CA GLY A 64 -3.62 10.64 6.10
C GLY A 64 -3.03 11.21 4.81
N LEU A 65 -1.91 11.92 4.89
CA LEU A 65 -1.28 12.54 3.72
C LEU A 65 -0.61 11.49 2.83
N PRO A 66 -0.40 11.79 1.53
CA PRO A 66 0.41 10.96 0.64
C PRO A 66 1.80 10.72 1.25
N ALA A 67 2.26 9.49 1.21
CA ALA A 67 3.49 9.05 1.87
C ALA A 67 4.71 9.81 1.33
N GLU A 68 4.72 10.15 0.05
CA GLU A 68 5.80 10.94 -0.57
C GLU A 68 5.91 12.37 -0.04
N SER A 69 4.84 12.92 0.54
CA SER A 69 4.87 14.23 1.21
C SER A 69 5.42 14.18 2.64
N VAL A 70 5.49 12.98 3.23
CA VAL A 70 5.88 12.75 4.64
C VAL A 70 7.25 12.10 4.76
N TYR A 71 7.56 11.15 3.88
CA TYR A 71 8.80 10.37 3.89
C TYR A 71 9.67 10.65 2.66
N LYS A 72 10.98 10.52 2.83
CA LYS A 72 11.97 10.71 1.77
C LYS A 72 12.33 9.37 1.10
N ASN A 73 12.87 9.44 -0.11
CA ASN A 73 13.36 8.29 -0.90
C ASN A 73 12.32 7.15 -1.10
N LEU A 74 11.06 7.50 -1.33
CA LEU A 74 10.04 6.53 -1.73
C LEU A 74 10.13 6.27 -3.24
N LYS A 75 10.47 5.02 -3.59
CA LYS A 75 10.56 4.59 -5.01
C LYS A 75 9.26 3.94 -5.51
N ILE A 76 8.54 3.22 -4.64
CA ILE A 76 7.38 2.39 -5.00
C ILE A 76 6.08 2.91 -4.37
N PHE A 77 6.09 3.18 -3.06
CA PHE A 77 4.86 3.44 -2.28
C PHE A 77 4.45 4.90 -2.18
N LYS A 78 4.69 5.69 -3.24
CA LYS A 78 4.49 7.16 -3.20
C LYS A 78 3.05 7.56 -2.86
N ASN A 79 2.08 6.87 -3.47
CA ASN A 79 0.65 7.18 -3.37
C ASN A 79 -0.04 6.57 -2.13
N PHE A 80 0.69 5.84 -1.28
CA PHE A 80 0.10 5.29 -0.05
C PHE A 80 -0.17 6.42 0.94
N ARG A 81 -1.11 6.23 1.87
CA ARG A 81 -1.19 7.12 3.04
C ARG A 81 -0.01 6.88 3.97
N ALA A 82 0.53 7.93 4.58
CA ALA A 82 1.74 7.81 5.40
C ALA A 82 1.61 6.81 6.56
N GLY A 83 0.45 6.77 7.22
CA GLY A 83 0.15 5.79 8.28
C GLY A 83 -0.03 4.36 7.74
N GLN A 84 -0.60 4.22 6.55
CA GLN A 84 -0.77 2.92 5.89
C GLN A 84 0.59 2.33 5.49
N LEU A 85 1.50 3.16 4.98
CA LEU A 85 2.86 2.73 4.65
C LEU A 85 3.60 2.22 5.89
N LEU A 86 3.48 2.90 7.03
CA LEU A 86 4.07 2.44 8.28
C LEU A 86 3.52 1.07 8.72
N GLY A 87 2.21 0.86 8.57
CA GLY A 87 1.57 -0.44 8.81
C GLY A 87 2.10 -1.54 7.89
N LEU A 88 2.27 -1.22 6.60
CA LEU A 88 2.87 -2.12 5.61
C LEU A 88 4.30 -2.51 5.99
N MET A 89 5.12 -1.56 6.44
CA MET A 89 6.49 -1.83 6.89
C MET A 89 6.53 -2.77 8.10
N ASN A 90 5.65 -2.56 9.08
CA ASN A 90 5.61 -3.42 10.28
C ASN A 90 5.12 -4.83 9.97
N ILE A 91 3.93 -4.95 9.37
CA ILE A 91 3.23 -6.23 9.22
C ILE A 91 3.57 -6.89 7.89
N GLY A 92 3.50 -6.15 6.78
CA GLY A 92 3.75 -6.68 5.45
C GLY A 92 5.19 -7.13 5.24
N PHE A 93 6.16 -6.36 5.73
CA PHE A 93 7.58 -6.71 5.66
C PHE A 93 8.08 -7.32 6.97
N GLY A 94 8.13 -6.55 8.06
CA GLY A 94 8.74 -6.97 9.32
C GLY A 94 8.21 -8.33 9.81
N ARG A 95 6.90 -8.44 10.05
CA ARG A 95 6.26 -9.67 10.55
C ARG A 95 6.37 -10.82 9.56
N SER A 96 6.12 -10.59 8.27
CA SER A 96 6.21 -11.63 7.25
C SER A 96 7.60 -12.25 7.13
N LEU A 97 8.67 -11.48 7.33
CA LEU A 97 10.06 -11.92 7.24
C LEU A 97 10.64 -12.32 8.62
N GLY A 98 9.93 -12.07 9.72
CA GLY A 98 10.42 -12.34 11.07
C GLY A 98 11.55 -11.42 11.54
N VAL A 99 11.66 -10.22 10.98
CA VAL A 99 12.77 -9.29 11.24
C VAL A 99 12.34 -8.00 11.94
N GLY A 100 13.30 -7.32 12.55
CA GLY A 100 13.16 -5.95 13.03
C GLY A 100 13.30 -4.92 11.90
N CYS A 101 12.91 -3.67 12.15
CA CYS A 101 13.02 -2.60 11.16
C CYS A 101 14.48 -2.29 10.79
N ASP A 102 15.38 -2.47 11.75
CA ASP A 102 16.83 -2.33 11.63
C ASP A 102 17.46 -3.35 10.67
N HIS A 103 16.76 -4.43 10.32
CA HIS A 103 17.24 -5.39 9.32
C HIS A 103 17.45 -4.72 7.95
N CYS A 104 16.47 -3.92 7.52
CA CYS A 104 16.49 -3.22 6.23
C CYS A 104 16.84 -1.73 6.33
N HIS A 105 16.63 -1.09 7.48
CA HIS A 105 16.82 0.36 7.63
C HIS A 105 17.96 0.69 8.59
N VAL A 106 18.56 1.87 8.41
CA VAL A 106 19.34 2.55 9.44
C VAL A 106 18.33 3.26 10.37
N VAL A 107 18.31 2.87 11.64
CA VAL A 107 17.33 3.42 12.60
C VAL A 107 17.58 4.91 12.79
N GLY A 108 16.53 5.73 12.61
CA GLY A 108 16.61 7.19 12.65
C GLY A 108 16.90 7.83 11.29
N GLU A 109 17.42 7.07 10.32
CA GLU A 109 17.75 7.52 8.96
C GLU A 109 17.04 6.63 7.92
N TRP A 110 15.72 6.61 8.00
CA TRP A 110 14.85 5.66 7.29
C TRP A 110 14.98 5.70 5.76
N ASP A 111 15.40 6.83 5.22
CA ASP A 111 15.56 7.09 3.79
C ASP A 111 16.89 6.58 3.22
N LYS A 112 17.91 6.29 4.05
CA LYS A 112 19.18 5.72 3.59
C LYS A 112 19.02 4.35 2.92
N ASP A 113 19.86 4.10 1.93
CA ASP A 113 19.91 2.85 1.16
C ASP A 113 21.17 2.01 1.47
N ASP A 114 21.86 2.31 2.58
CA ASP A 114 23.12 1.70 3.02
C ASP A 114 23.04 0.18 3.24
N LYS A 115 21.84 -0.35 3.52
CA LYS A 115 21.61 -1.79 3.72
C LYS A 115 21.01 -2.39 2.45
N GLN A 116 21.76 -3.31 1.82
CA GLN A 116 21.34 -4.01 0.60
C GLN A 116 19.95 -4.68 0.71
N GLN A 117 19.55 -5.11 1.91
CA GLN A 117 18.26 -5.72 2.20
C GLN A 117 17.09 -4.82 1.79
N LYS A 118 17.23 -3.50 1.88
CA LYS A 118 16.20 -2.55 1.45
C LYS A 118 15.99 -2.57 -0.06
N GLN A 119 17.06 -2.73 -0.84
CA GLN A 119 16.94 -2.86 -2.29
C GLN A 119 16.36 -4.23 -2.67
N ILE A 120 16.84 -5.32 -2.06
CA ILE A 120 16.28 -6.66 -2.26
C ILE A 120 14.77 -6.68 -1.95
N ALA A 121 14.33 -6.03 -0.87
CA ALA A 121 12.90 -5.95 -0.53
C ALA A 121 12.07 -5.19 -1.58
N ARG A 122 12.65 -4.20 -2.26
CA ARG A 122 11.99 -3.50 -3.39
C ARG A 122 11.86 -4.41 -4.61
N ASP A 123 12.90 -5.15 -4.92
CA ASP A 123 12.88 -6.09 -6.05
C ASP A 123 11.89 -7.24 -5.79
N MET A 124 11.84 -7.75 -4.56
CA MET A 124 10.85 -8.74 -4.12
C MET A 124 9.42 -8.20 -4.18
N TRP A 125 9.22 -6.92 -3.84
CA TRP A 125 7.90 -6.30 -3.98
C TRP A 125 7.45 -6.23 -5.45
N ALA A 126 8.35 -5.90 -6.37
CA ALA A 126 8.06 -5.92 -7.80
C ALA A 126 7.70 -7.34 -8.28
N MET A 127 8.45 -8.36 -7.86
CA MET A 127 8.15 -9.77 -8.15
C MET A 127 6.75 -10.17 -7.66
N VAL A 128 6.40 -9.83 -6.41
CA VAL A 128 5.05 -10.11 -5.86
C VAL A 128 3.97 -9.39 -6.66
N GLY A 129 4.22 -8.15 -7.10
CA GLY A 129 3.36 -7.44 -8.04
C GLY A 129 3.09 -8.25 -9.29
N THR A 130 4.13 -8.64 -10.02
CA THR A 130 4.03 -9.47 -11.23
C THR A 130 3.28 -10.78 -10.98
N ILE A 131 3.57 -11.49 -9.89
CA ILE A 131 2.86 -12.73 -9.55
C ILE A 131 1.35 -12.46 -9.46
N ASN A 132 0.96 -11.47 -8.67
CA ASN A 132 -0.45 -11.20 -8.40
C ASN A 132 -1.21 -10.62 -9.58
N THR A 133 -0.57 -9.77 -10.40
CA THR A 133 -1.25 -9.06 -11.48
C THR A 133 -1.13 -9.72 -12.84
N GLU A 134 -0.10 -10.53 -13.06
CA GLU A 134 0.19 -11.11 -14.39
C GLU A 134 0.19 -12.63 -14.42
N LEU A 135 0.60 -13.30 -13.34
CA LEU A 135 0.75 -14.77 -13.34
C LEU A 135 -0.48 -15.48 -12.78
N LEU A 136 -0.94 -15.11 -11.58
CA LEU A 136 -2.12 -15.73 -10.96
C LEU A 136 -3.38 -15.63 -11.85
N PRO A 137 -3.69 -14.49 -12.50
CA PRO A 137 -4.88 -14.39 -13.35
C PRO A 137 -4.85 -15.30 -14.58
N LYS A 138 -3.67 -15.79 -15.01
CA LYS A 138 -3.54 -16.69 -16.16
C LYS A 138 -3.85 -18.15 -15.83
N ILE A 139 -4.00 -18.51 -14.56
CA ILE A 139 -4.28 -19.89 -14.14
C ILE A 139 -5.79 -20.12 -14.20
N GLN A 140 -6.27 -20.74 -15.28
CA GLN A 140 -7.69 -20.83 -15.65
C GLN A 140 -8.62 -21.36 -14.54
N ASN A 141 -8.12 -22.31 -13.73
CA ASN A 141 -8.89 -22.96 -12.67
C ASN A 141 -8.55 -22.45 -11.27
N LEU A 142 -7.64 -21.48 -11.15
CA LEU A 142 -7.32 -20.84 -9.88
C LEU A 142 -8.31 -19.69 -9.67
N LYS A 143 -9.55 -20.05 -9.33
CA LYS A 143 -10.61 -19.10 -9.00
C LYS A 143 -10.71 -18.99 -7.49
N GLY A 144 -10.62 -17.77 -6.98
CA GLY A 144 -10.92 -17.48 -5.59
C GLY A 144 -12.43 -17.41 -5.36
N GLN A 145 -12.88 -17.76 -4.16
CA GLN A 145 -14.27 -17.49 -3.76
C GLN A 145 -14.36 -16.03 -3.34
N PRO A 146 -15.34 -15.25 -3.83
CA PRO A 146 -15.56 -13.88 -3.35
C PRO A 146 -15.66 -13.86 -1.81
N PRO A 147 -15.01 -12.89 -1.13
CA PRO A 147 -14.30 -11.72 -1.66
C PRO A 147 -12.79 -11.97 -1.95
N GLN A 148 -12.32 -13.20 -1.86
CA GLN A 148 -10.90 -13.53 -1.81
C GLN A 148 -10.41 -14.00 -3.18
N SER A 149 -9.66 -13.15 -3.89
CA SER A 149 -8.88 -13.58 -5.04
C SER A 149 -7.59 -14.29 -4.59
N PRO A 150 -7.11 -15.31 -5.33
CA PRO A 150 -5.81 -15.91 -5.07
C PRO A 150 -4.74 -14.81 -5.04
N THR A 151 -3.98 -14.75 -3.96
CA THR A 151 -2.98 -13.69 -3.73
C THR A 151 -1.76 -14.30 -3.07
N VAL A 152 -0.59 -13.93 -3.56
CA VAL A 152 0.70 -14.19 -2.92
C VAL A 152 1.16 -12.93 -2.20
N ASN A 153 1.70 -13.09 -1.01
CA ASN A 153 2.40 -12.03 -0.30
C ASN A 153 3.68 -12.59 0.34
N CYS A 154 4.43 -11.73 1.04
CA CYS A 154 5.69 -12.11 1.68
C CYS A 154 5.53 -13.33 2.61
N THR A 155 4.42 -13.41 3.36
CA THR A 155 4.15 -14.51 4.30
C THR A 155 3.95 -15.85 3.58
N THR A 156 3.46 -15.87 2.34
CA THR A 156 3.27 -17.11 1.56
C THR A 156 4.56 -17.92 1.48
N CYS A 157 5.71 -17.27 1.25
CA CYS A 157 7.01 -17.92 1.14
C CYS A 157 7.84 -17.83 2.43
N HIS A 158 7.92 -16.64 3.04
CA HIS A 158 8.83 -16.41 4.17
C HIS A 158 8.33 -17.00 5.47
N ARG A 159 7.01 -17.01 5.72
CA ARG A 159 6.40 -17.58 6.92
C ARG A 159 7.08 -17.16 8.24
N GLY A 160 7.51 -15.90 8.34
CA GLY A 160 8.20 -15.37 9.52
C GLY A 160 9.70 -15.69 9.57
N GLN A 161 10.32 -16.06 8.45
CA GLN A 161 11.74 -16.34 8.34
C GLN A 161 12.39 -15.51 7.22
N VAL A 162 13.63 -15.04 7.45
CA VAL A 162 14.38 -14.22 6.48
C VAL A 162 14.58 -14.97 5.16
N LYS A 163 14.82 -16.28 5.25
CA LYS A 163 14.98 -17.16 4.10
C LYS A 163 13.81 -18.15 4.06
N PRO A 164 13.08 -18.25 2.94
CA PRO A 164 12.08 -19.29 2.77
C PRO A 164 12.69 -20.68 2.93
N ALA A 165 11.90 -21.63 3.45
CA ALA A 165 12.33 -23.01 3.57
C ALA A 165 12.60 -23.62 2.18
N LEU A 166 13.71 -24.34 2.05
CA LEU A 166 14.07 -25.05 0.81
C LEU A 166 13.65 -26.51 0.82
N ASN A 167 13.22 -27.01 1.98
CA ASN A 167 12.76 -28.36 2.21
C ASN A 167 11.48 -28.34 3.03
N LEU A 168 10.65 -29.36 2.82
CA LEU A 168 9.51 -29.63 3.68
C LEU A 168 10.00 -30.43 4.91
N PRO A 169 9.41 -30.22 6.10
CA PRO A 169 9.63 -31.11 7.23
C PRO A 169 9.32 -32.55 6.81
N SER A 170 10.15 -33.51 7.22
CA SER A 170 9.78 -34.91 7.11
C SER A 170 8.45 -35.15 7.85
N PRO A 171 7.55 -35.95 7.28
CA PRO A 171 6.28 -36.28 7.92
C PRO A 171 6.46 -36.93 9.29
#